data_AF-A0A518DDH9-F1
#
_entry.id   AF-A0A518DDH9-F1
#
_cell.length_a   1.000
_cell.length_b   1.000
_cell.length_c   1.000
_cell.angle_alpha   90.00
_cell.angle_beta   90.00
_cell.angle_gamma   90.00
#
_symmetry.space_group_name_H-M   'P 1'
#
loop_
_entity.id
_entity.type
_entity.pdbx_description
1 polymer ?
#
loop_
_entity_poly.entity_id
_entity_poly.type
_entity_poly.pdbx_seq_one_letter_code
_entity_poly.pdbx_strand_id
1 'polypeptide(L)'
;MKRHLWTYSAAAVLMGALQPHALGVVLFEENFDGLLPTLGGSVNERVGTALVTRVASDPDSTPLSGVWSASAAGWTVDNGLNEYDGVPTLTPGVAGLGVDDYGVDEWQGWSFPRKDFWVAAAGDQRRSEFGALSGASGTIAVVDPDEYYDLGDPDNAVNGGYYSSALRSSTFPVVAGGFYGLGFDSSWRDEAFDDATPTLTDQNNQAVEVIASFDVGGSVQVVKWNSDSTAGNPFFKDDAPDEPFLSDGSNYFFEAPAGASSASLSFRIANAGNDWWWAVDNIQVDDLSGGAGTVFAEDFESSVTLGDSVNERLGAGAKVTSAPGSVSTVLGVDYPTSSRPESFTHTPPAQWNVDNAGTPGVGDDNLGALEWEQWSFVTPEFFQFAGGSGREEFAKGTGVFAVADGDNWDDLASPGQNGDLLTLLKTPLISLAGLADGELVKVAFDSSWRPEDDQVAVLTALLDGAAVELLRWESGSASPFFHARNTNESVAIFFDPAGASELQLTFDYAGNNDWWWAIDNVSVTSSATVPEPSTAMLFGAVIAAGGLLRRKRK
;
A
#
# COMPACT_ATOMS: atom_id res chain seq x y z
N MET A 1 65.25 -41.54 -1.44
CA MET A 1 65.15 -41.85 0.00
C MET A 1 66.00 -40.85 0.79
N LYS A 2 65.52 -40.43 1.98
CA LYS A 2 66.06 -39.40 2.90
C LYS A 2 65.38 -38.03 2.68
N ARG A 3 64.22 -37.76 3.30
CA ARG A 3 63.93 -37.41 4.72
C ARG A 3 64.76 -36.21 5.20
N HIS A 4 64.11 -35.04 5.19
CA HIS A 4 64.47 -33.85 5.94
C HIS A 4 63.87 -33.94 7.35
N LEU A 5 64.64 -33.58 8.39
CA LEU A 5 64.09 -32.96 9.59
C LEU A 5 65.12 -32.07 10.33
N TRP A 6 64.84 -30.76 10.29
CA TRP A 6 64.94 -29.70 11.31
C TRP A 6 66.22 -29.44 12.13
N THR A 7 66.63 -28.17 12.15
CA THR A 7 66.98 -27.39 13.36
C THR A 7 66.65 -25.91 13.18
N TYR A 8 66.16 -25.30 14.28
CA TYR A 8 65.72 -23.92 14.47
C TYR A 8 66.85 -22.88 14.43
N SER A 9 66.53 -21.62 14.10
CA SER A 9 67.24 -20.45 14.64
C SER A 9 66.36 -19.17 14.66
N ALA A 10 66.19 -18.68 15.89
CA ALA A 10 65.88 -17.35 16.41
C ALA A 10 65.43 -16.21 15.46
N ALA A 11 64.25 -15.68 15.78
CA ALA A 11 63.75 -14.38 15.34
C ALA A 11 64.59 -13.25 15.97
N ALA A 12 65.08 -12.34 15.12
CA ALA A 12 65.54 -11.02 15.53
C ALA A 12 64.34 -10.06 15.44
N VAL A 13 63.95 -9.51 16.59
CA VAL A 13 62.97 -8.43 16.70
C VAL A 13 63.61 -7.17 16.13
N LEU A 14 63.18 -6.75 14.94
CA LEU A 14 63.37 -5.38 14.47
C LEU A 14 62.22 -4.56 15.06
N MET A 15 62.50 -3.77 16.09
CA MET A 15 61.61 -2.69 16.53
C MET A 15 61.61 -1.62 15.42
N GLY A 16 60.68 -1.74 14.47
CA GLY A 16 60.26 -0.62 13.64
C GLY A 16 59.39 0.31 14.48
N ALA A 17 59.79 1.57 14.59
CA ALA A 17 58.99 2.59 15.25
C ALA A 17 57.63 2.70 14.55
N LEU A 18 56.55 2.47 15.28
CA LEU A 18 55.22 2.93 14.91
C LEU A 18 55.30 4.46 14.83
N GLN A 19 55.26 5.02 13.61
CA GLN A 19 54.92 6.43 13.47
C GLN A 19 53.47 6.58 13.92
N PRO A 20 53.15 7.57 14.77
CA PRO A 20 51.75 7.86 15.06
C PRO A 20 51.08 8.24 13.75
N HIS A 21 50.01 7.55 13.37
CA HIS A 21 49.10 8.02 12.33
C HIS A 21 48.72 9.46 12.71
N ALA A 22 49.04 10.42 11.85
CA ALA A 22 48.54 11.78 12.04
C ALA A 22 47.00 11.69 11.95
N LEU A 23 46.33 11.85 13.09
CA LEU A 23 44.88 11.97 13.15
C LEU A 23 44.50 13.18 12.31
N GLY A 24 43.63 12.97 11.32
CA GLY A 24 43.09 14.04 10.50
C GLY A 24 42.45 15.15 11.34
N VAL A 25 42.52 16.40 10.88
CA VAL A 25 41.88 17.53 11.57
C VAL A 25 40.45 17.68 11.06
N VAL A 26 39.47 17.79 11.96
CA VAL A 26 38.09 18.13 11.59
C VAL A 26 38.02 19.59 11.18
N LEU A 27 37.62 19.85 9.94
CA LEU A 27 37.47 21.19 9.36
C LEU A 27 36.01 21.67 9.44
N PHE A 28 35.05 20.76 9.36
CA PHE A 28 33.62 21.04 9.39
C PHE A 28 32.81 19.78 9.74
N GLU A 29 31.73 19.93 10.51
CA GLU A 29 30.74 18.89 10.81
C GLU A 29 29.34 19.51 10.89
N GLU A 30 28.34 18.79 10.38
CA GLU A 30 26.91 19.13 10.48
C GLU A 30 26.09 17.83 10.47
N ASN A 31 25.15 17.71 11.39
CA ASN A 31 24.21 16.58 11.49
C ASN A 31 22.74 17.04 11.54
N PHE A 32 22.48 18.31 11.25
CA PHE A 32 21.19 18.98 11.14
C PHE A 32 20.29 18.97 12.39
N ASP A 33 20.63 18.26 13.46
CA ASP A 33 19.87 18.18 14.72
C ASP A 33 19.58 19.54 15.37
N GLY A 34 20.43 20.54 15.11
CA GLY A 34 20.22 21.91 15.55
C GLY A 34 18.92 22.55 15.01
N LEU A 35 18.32 21.96 13.96
CA LEU A 35 17.09 22.41 13.34
C LEU A 35 15.81 21.91 14.01
N LEU A 36 15.88 20.93 14.93
CA LEU A 36 14.71 20.41 15.67
C LEU A 36 13.75 21.51 16.17
N PRO A 37 14.22 22.61 16.80
CA PRO A 37 13.33 23.68 17.30
C PRO A 37 12.68 24.54 16.20
N THR A 38 13.09 24.37 14.94
CA THR A 38 12.62 25.15 13.79
C THR A 38 11.61 24.41 12.92
N LEU A 39 11.35 23.12 13.22
CA LEU A 39 10.41 22.31 12.46
C LEU A 39 8.98 22.83 12.62
N GLY A 40 8.31 23.00 11.48
CA GLY A 40 6.89 23.32 11.39
C GLY A 40 6.02 22.06 11.35
N GLY A 41 4.71 22.26 11.26
CA GLY A 41 3.80 21.18 10.89
C GLY A 41 3.79 20.96 9.39
N SER A 42 3.40 19.75 8.96
CA SER A 42 3.18 19.43 7.56
C SER A 42 2.08 20.30 6.93
N VAL A 43 2.20 20.51 5.64
CA VAL A 43 1.35 21.36 4.82
C VAL A 43 0.55 20.51 3.85
N ASN A 44 1.18 19.73 2.97
CA ASN A 44 0.51 18.87 2.00
C ASN A 44 0.45 17.40 2.40
N GLU A 45 1.43 16.93 3.16
CA GLU A 45 1.45 15.56 3.71
C GLU A 45 0.62 15.51 4.99
N ARG A 46 -0.66 15.17 4.88
CA ARG A 46 -1.64 15.41 5.95
C ARG A 46 -2.25 14.13 6.49
N VAL A 47 -2.80 14.24 7.70
CA VAL A 47 -3.61 13.19 8.32
C VAL A 47 -5.07 13.42 7.96
N GLY A 48 -5.66 12.48 7.24
CA GLY A 48 -7.07 12.43 6.86
C GLY A 48 -7.80 11.23 7.47
N THR A 49 -8.82 10.78 6.75
CA THR A 49 -9.73 9.70 7.14
C THR A 49 -9.65 8.56 6.14
N ALA A 50 -9.67 7.32 6.62
CA ALA A 50 -9.84 6.11 5.82
C ALA A 50 -10.94 5.23 6.40
N LEU A 51 -11.42 4.29 5.60
CA LEU A 51 -12.25 3.19 6.08
C LEU A 51 -11.36 2.20 6.84
N VAL A 52 -11.79 1.77 8.02
CA VAL A 52 -11.11 0.86 8.93
C VAL A 52 -12.12 -0.07 9.59
N THR A 53 -11.75 -1.33 9.71
CA THR A 53 -12.50 -2.31 10.49
C THR A 53 -12.19 -2.13 11.98
N ARG A 54 -13.20 -1.84 12.80
CA ARG A 54 -13.09 -1.63 14.25
C ARG A 54 -14.33 -2.12 14.97
N VAL A 55 -14.18 -2.43 16.26
CA VAL A 55 -15.34 -2.70 17.12
C VAL A 55 -16.23 -1.45 17.23
N ALA A 56 -17.55 -1.63 17.30
CA ALA A 56 -18.50 -0.50 17.30
C ALA A 56 -18.31 0.48 18.47
N SER A 57 -17.63 0.05 19.55
CA SER A 57 -17.35 0.84 20.75
C SER A 57 -16.04 1.64 20.69
N ASP A 58 -15.24 1.49 19.62
CA ASP A 58 -13.97 2.20 19.47
C ASP A 58 -14.20 3.73 19.41
N PRO A 59 -13.67 4.50 20.39
CA PRO A 59 -13.89 5.94 20.46
C PRO A 59 -13.20 6.74 19.35
N ASP A 60 -12.20 6.16 18.67
CA ASP A 60 -11.40 6.83 17.64
C ASP A 60 -11.91 6.54 16.22
N SER A 61 -13.13 6.01 16.10
CA SER A 61 -13.80 5.73 14.82
C SER A 61 -15.29 6.09 14.81
N THR A 62 -15.81 6.44 13.63
CA THR A 62 -17.23 6.81 13.45
C THR A 62 -17.89 5.99 12.35
N PRO A 63 -19.18 5.60 12.48
CA PRO A 63 -19.86 4.84 11.44
C PRO A 63 -20.13 5.70 10.20
N LEU A 64 -20.23 5.06 9.04
CA LEU A 64 -20.68 5.68 7.80
C LEU A 64 -22.20 5.64 7.72
N SER A 65 -22.81 6.75 7.34
CA SER A 65 -24.27 6.84 7.38
C SER A 65 -24.96 6.32 6.12
N GLY A 66 -26.01 5.52 6.32
CA GLY A 66 -26.89 5.05 5.27
C GLY A 66 -26.23 4.14 4.23
N VAL A 67 -25.23 3.34 4.60
CA VAL A 67 -24.46 2.49 3.67
C VAL A 67 -24.79 1.01 3.74
N TRP A 68 -25.50 0.55 4.78
CA TRP A 68 -25.67 -0.88 5.01
C TRP A 68 -26.98 -1.23 5.73
N SER A 69 -27.47 -2.45 5.51
CA SER A 69 -28.56 -3.04 6.28
C SER A 69 -28.37 -4.55 6.46
N ALA A 70 -28.70 -5.07 7.65
CA ALA A 70 -28.79 -6.51 7.90
C ALA A 70 -30.08 -7.16 7.36
N SER A 71 -31.01 -6.38 6.80
CA SER A 71 -32.31 -6.89 6.37
C SER A 71 -32.88 -6.19 5.14
N ALA A 72 -33.64 -6.95 4.34
CA ALA A 72 -34.45 -6.46 3.23
C ALA A 72 -35.90 -6.89 3.43
N ALA A 73 -36.84 -6.00 3.12
CA ALA A 73 -38.26 -6.29 3.23
C ALA A 73 -38.65 -7.45 2.29
N GLY A 74 -39.36 -8.44 2.81
CA GLY A 74 -39.74 -9.62 2.03
C GLY A 74 -38.62 -10.66 1.90
N TRP A 75 -37.49 -10.50 2.60
CA TRP A 75 -36.42 -11.48 2.66
C TRP A 75 -36.17 -11.95 4.11
N THR A 76 -35.58 -13.12 4.26
CA THR A 76 -35.19 -13.68 5.56
C THR A 76 -33.80 -14.27 5.46
N VAL A 77 -32.90 -13.74 6.28
CA VAL A 77 -31.55 -14.28 6.47
C VAL A 77 -31.60 -15.42 7.50
N ASP A 78 -30.99 -16.55 7.16
CA ASP A 78 -30.87 -17.74 7.99
C ASP A 78 -29.38 -18.06 8.20
N ASN A 79 -28.84 -17.53 9.29
CA ASN A 79 -27.48 -17.79 9.76
C ASN A 79 -27.37 -19.07 10.61
N GLY A 80 -28.42 -19.91 10.60
CA GLY A 80 -28.42 -21.24 11.22
C GLY A 80 -28.32 -22.38 10.20
N LEU A 81 -27.95 -22.07 8.95
CA LEU A 81 -27.87 -23.05 7.87
C LEU A 81 -26.93 -24.20 8.25
N ASN A 82 -27.47 -25.41 8.31
CA ASN A 82 -26.76 -26.59 8.80
C ASN A 82 -26.69 -27.73 7.79
N GLU A 83 -27.16 -27.48 6.56
CA GLU A 83 -27.25 -28.48 5.50
C GLU A 83 -26.96 -27.83 4.14
N TYR A 84 -26.14 -28.49 3.34
CA TYR A 84 -25.84 -28.18 1.94
C TYR A 84 -25.90 -29.48 1.14
N ASP A 85 -26.55 -29.48 -0.03
CA ASP A 85 -26.65 -30.68 -0.88
C ASP A 85 -27.17 -31.95 -0.17
N GLY A 86 -28.05 -31.79 0.82
CA GLY A 86 -28.58 -32.91 1.57
C GLY A 86 -27.65 -33.47 2.66
N VAL A 87 -26.49 -32.84 2.90
CA VAL A 87 -25.49 -33.24 3.90
C VAL A 87 -25.24 -32.14 4.93
N PRO A 88 -24.90 -32.48 6.19
CA PRO A 88 -24.57 -31.47 7.19
C PRO A 88 -23.41 -30.59 6.76
N THR A 89 -23.49 -29.28 7.05
CA THR A 89 -22.33 -28.39 6.93
C THR A 89 -21.26 -28.75 7.95
N LEU A 90 -20.02 -28.36 7.67
CA LEU A 90 -18.87 -28.60 8.55
C LEU A 90 -19.05 -27.87 9.89
N THR A 91 -19.51 -26.61 9.82
CA THR A 91 -19.99 -25.83 10.96
C THR A 91 -21.40 -25.33 10.64
N PRO A 92 -22.40 -25.59 11.53
CA PRO A 92 -23.73 -25.03 11.35
C PRO A 92 -23.72 -23.50 11.50
N GLY A 93 -24.24 -22.81 10.49
CA GLY A 93 -24.46 -21.37 10.51
C GLY A 93 -23.20 -20.53 10.32
N VAL A 94 -23.30 -19.28 10.73
CA VAL A 94 -22.16 -18.33 10.78
C VAL A 94 -21.42 -18.55 12.10
N ALA A 95 -20.15 -18.99 12.03
CA ALA A 95 -19.34 -19.23 13.21
C ALA A 95 -19.14 -17.94 14.02
N GLY A 96 -19.31 -18.01 15.34
CA GLY A 96 -19.11 -16.86 16.22
C GLY A 96 -20.24 -15.81 16.19
N LEU A 97 -21.37 -16.12 15.54
CA LEU A 97 -22.51 -15.20 15.45
C LEU A 97 -22.96 -14.69 16.83
N GLY A 98 -23.02 -13.37 16.97
CA GLY A 98 -23.50 -12.68 18.17
C GLY A 98 -22.52 -12.70 19.35
N VAL A 99 -21.26 -13.07 19.11
CA VAL A 99 -20.17 -12.89 20.08
C VAL A 99 -19.68 -11.44 20.01
N ASP A 100 -19.59 -10.79 21.17
CA ASP A 100 -19.07 -9.42 21.25
C ASP A 100 -17.63 -9.35 20.69
N ASP A 101 -17.35 -8.32 19.89
CA ASP A 101 -16.04 -8.02 19.30
C ASP A 101 -15.46 -9.15 18.41
N TYR A 102 -16.32 -9.98 17.83
CA TYR A 102 -15.93 -11.05 16.89
C TYR A 102 -16.84 -11.06 15.67
N GLY A 103 -16.21 -11.12 14.49
CA GLY A 103 -16.90 -11.06 13.22
C GLY A 103 -17.34 -9.64 12.89
N VAL A 104 -17.13 -9.22 11.65
CA VAL A 104 -17.63 -7.92 11.18
C VAL A 104 -19.16 -8.00 11.05
N ASP A 105 -19.89 -7.17 11.81
CA ASP A 105 -21.35 -7.15 11.90
C ASP A 105 -22.03 -7.00 10.53
N GLU A 106 -21.41 -6.23 9.63
CA GLU A 106 -21.91 -6.03 8.27
C GLU A 106 -21.96 -7.32 7.44
N TRP A 107 -21.10 -8.28 7.76
CA TRP A 107 -20.88 -9.52 7.01
C TRP A 107 -21.33 -10.75 7.80
N GLN A 108 -22.18 -10.57 8.82
CA GLN A 108 -22.83 -11.65 9.58
C GLN A 108 -23.93 -12.35 8.78
N GLY A 109 -23.51 -13.21 7.86
CA GLY A 109 -24.39 -13.83 6.87
C GLY A 109 -24.66 -12.91 5.70
N TRP A 110 -25.79 -13.15 5.03
CA TRP A 110 -26.27 -12.26 3.98
C TRP A 110 -26.63 -10.88 4.53
N SER A 111 -26.18 -9.83 3.85
CA SER A 111 -26.47 -8.44 4.15
C SER A 111 -26.71 -7.61 2.89
N PHE A 112 -27.08 -6.34 3.07
CA PHE A 112 -27.49 -5.45 1.99
C PHE A 112 -26.73 -4.12 2.04
N PRO A 113 -25.45 -4.11 1.65
CA PRO A 113 -24.64 -2.89 1.54
C PRO A 113 -24.97 -2.10 0.26
N ARG A 114 -24.62 -0.81 0.25
CA ARG A 114 -24.31 -0.14 -1.02
C ARG A 114 -23.07 -0.80 -1.63
N LYS A 115 -23.12 -1.03 -2.92
CA LYS A 115 -22.01 -1.66 -3.66
C LYS A 115 -20.69 -0.90 -3.52
N ASP A 116 -20.71 0.43 -3.56
CA ASP A 116 -19.51 1.25 -3.39
C ASP A 116 -18.90 1.12 -1.99
N PHE A 117 -19.75 1.00 -0.96
CA PHE A 117 -19.31 0.72 0.41
C PHE A 117 -18.67 -0.67 0.55
N TRP A 118 -19.29 -1.70 -0.02
CA TRP A 118 -18.71 -3.05 -0.05
C TRP A 118 -17.34 -3.09 -0.75
N VAL A 119 -17.22 -2.45 -1.92
CA VAL A 119 -15.94 -2.30 -2.62
C VAL A 119 -14.91 -1.59 -1.77
N ALA A 120 -15.29 -0.52 -1.06
CA ALA A 120 -14.36 0.25 -0.24
C ALA A 120 -13.91 -0.50 1.02
N ALA A 121 -14.81 -1.21 1.70
CA ALA A 121 -14.52 -1.98 2.92
C ALA A 121 -13.38 -2.98 2.66
N ALA A 122 -13.50 -3.69 1.56
CA ALA A 122 -12.60 -4.77 1.19
C ALA A 122 -11.33 -4.36 0.43
N GLY A 123 -11.06 -3.05 0.27
CA GLY A 123 -9.93 -2.60 -0.54
C GLY A 123 -10.04 -2.99 -2.03
N ASP A 124 -11.26 -3.02 -2.56
CA ASP A 124 -11.68 -3.45 -3.90
C ASP A 124 -11.46 -4.94 -4.17
N GLN A 125 -10.21 -5.42 -4.27
CA GLN A 125 -9.89 -6.83 -4.56
C GLN A 125 -10.73 -7.45 -5.71
N ARG A 126 -11.08 -6.65 -6.73
CA ARG A 126 -11.93 -6.95 -7.91
C ARG A 126 -13.46 -6.84 -7.70
N ARG A 127 -13.94 -6.49 -6.51
CA ARG A 127 -15.37 -6.29 -6.22
C ARG A 127 -15.99 -5.16 -7.08
N SER A 128 -15.19 -4.17 -7.51
CA SER A 128 -15.62 -3.11 -8.42
C SER A 128 -15.95 -3.58 -9.84
N GLU A 129 -15.50 -4.78 -10.24
CA GLU A 129 -15.85 -5.39 -11.52
C GLU A 129 -17.33 -5.76 -11.60
N PHE A 130 -17.98 -6.09 -10.46
CA PHE A 130 -19.39 -6.49 -10.42
C PHE A 130 -20.24 -5.42 -11.09
N GLY A 131 -21.19 -5.78 -11.95
CA GLY A 131 -22.06 -4.84 -12.65
C GLY A 131 -21.50 -4.15 -13.90
N ALA A 132 -20.22 -4.35 -14.25
CA ALA A 132 -19.65 -3.80 -15.48
C ALA A 132 -20.26 -4.44 -16.76
N LEU A 133 -20.55 -5.74 -16.68
CA LEU A 133 -21.22 -6.58 -17.67
C LEU A 133 -22.69 -6.80 -17.30
N SER A 134 -22.98 -7.11 -16.03
CA SER A 134 -24.30 -7.57 -15.58
C SER A 134 -25.31 -6.43 -15.35
N GLY A 135 -24.83 -5.27 -14.90
CA GLY A 135 -25.65 -4.10 -14.57
C GLY A 135 -25.92 -3.91 -13.08
N ALA A 136 -25.42 -4.81 -12.22
CA ALA A 136 -25.52 -4.70 -10.76
C ALA A 136 -25.03 -3.35 -10.22
N SER A 137 -25.85 -2.70 -9.40
CA SER A 137 -25.60 -1.33 -8.93
C SER A 137 -26.33 -1.02 -7.63
N GLY A 138 -26.09 0.17 -7.06
CA GLY A 138 -26.83 0.64 -5.88
C GLY A 138 -26.71 -0.29 -4.67
N THR A 139 -27.84 -0.77 -4.16
CA THR A 139 -27.89 -1.70 -3.01
C THR A 139 -27.91 -3.13 -3.53
N ILE A 140 -27.01 -3.98 -3.05
CA ILE A 140 -26.88 -5.36 -3.51
C ILE A 140 -26.99 -6.33 -2.34
N ALA A 141 -27.27 -7.62 -2.59
CA ALA A 141 -27.18 -8.65 -1.56
C ALA A 141 -25.78 -9.27 -1.58
N VAL A 142 -25.10 -9.29 -0.43
CA VAL A 142 -23.73 -9.76 -0.29
C VAL A 142 -23.63 -10.77 0.84
N VAL A 143 -22.82 -11.80 0.64
CA VAL A 143 -22.31 -12.66 1.70
C VAL A 143 -20.80 -12.78 1.51
N ASP A 144 -20.03 -12.26 2.47
CA ASP A 144 -18.59 -12.04 2.35
C ASP A 144 -17.86 -12.63 3.58
N PRO A 145 -17.56 -13.94 3.56
CA PRO A 145 -16.85 -14.59 4.66
C PRO A 145 -15.43 -14.05 4.85
N ASP A 146 -14.72 -13.66 3.78
CA ASP A 146 -13.40 -13.01 3.83
C ASP A 146 -13.44 -11.77 4.74
N GLU A 147 -14.34 -10.83 4.44
CA GLU A 147 -14.46 -9.63 5.27
C GLU A 147 -15.04 -9.92 6.66
N TYR A 148 -15.83 -10.99 6.84
CA TYR A 148 -16.37 -11.34 8.16
C TYR A 148 -15.26 -11.64 9.17
N TYR A 149 -14.20 -12.33 8.76
CA TYR A 149 -13.13 -12.76 9.66
C TYR A 149 -12.07 -11.68 9.93
N ASP A 150 -12.16 -10.51 9.31
CA ASP A 150 -11.24 -9.39 9.54
C ASP A 150 -11.35 -8.75 10.92
N LEU A 151 -12.42 -9.06 11.68
CA LEU A 151 -12.57 -8.63 13.07
C LEU A 151 -12.56 -9.83 14.04
N GLY A 152 -11.51 -9.90 14.85
CA GLY A 152 -11.32 -10.94 15.86
C GLY A 152 -10.17 -11.87 15.51
N ASP A 153 -10.08 -12.98 16.24
CA ASP A 153 -9.10 -14.04 15.96
C ASP A 153 -9.81 -15.19 15.24
N PRO A 154 -9.68 -15.35 13.90
CA PRO A 154 -10.37 -16.41 13.16
C PRO A 154 -9.96 -17.83 13.61
N ASP A 155 -8.78 -17.96 14.22
CA ASP A 155 -8.27 -19.21 14.80
C ASP A 155 -8.85 -19.51 16.20
N ASN A 156 -9.77 -18.69 16.69
CA ASN A 156 -10.36 -18.85 18.00
C ASN A 156 -11.12 -20.17 18.09
N ALA A 157 -10.56 -21.12 18.84
CA ALA A 157 -11.12 -22.45 19.08
C ALA A 157 -12.57 -22.50 19.61
N VAL A 158 -13.10 -21.37 20.10
CA VAL A 158 -14.45 -21.26 20.69
C VAL A 158 -15.46 -20.67 19.72
N ASN A 159 -15.04 -19.68 18.90
CA ASN A 159 -15.94 -18.87 18.08
C ASN A 159 -15.60 -18.89 16.57
N GLY A 160 -14.44 -19.42 16.19
CA GLY A 160 -14.06 -19.71 14.81
C GLY A 160 -14.73 -20.97 14.29
N GLY A 161 -14.70 -21.15 12.98
CA GLY A 161 -15.39 -22.24 12.31
C GLY A 161 -15.57 -21.95 10.83
N TYR A 162 -16.40 -22.76 10.19
CA TYR A 162 -16.87 -22.47 8.85
C TYR A 162 -18.14 -21.62 8.88
N TYR A 163 -18.37 -20.91 7.79
CA TYR A 163 -19.39 -19.92 7.57
C TYR A 163 -20.43 -20.48 6.60
N SER A 164 -21.68 -20.50 7.04
CA SER A 164 -22.82 -20.94 6.25
C SER A 164 -24.02 -20.04 6.50
N SER A 165 -24.62 -19.49 5.44
CA SER A 165 -25.77 -18.60 5.53
C SER A 165 -26.69 -18.74 4.33
N ALA A 166 -27.97 -18.43 4.53
CA ALA A 166 -28.98 -18.46 3.50
C ALA A 166 -29.82 -17.19 3.47
N LEU A 167 -30.18 -16.74 2.28
CA LEU A 167 -31.10 -15.65 2.01
C LEU A 167 -32.34 -16.19 1.33
N ARG A 168 -33.49 -16.10 2.01
CA ARG A 168 -34.78 -16.62 1.53
C ARG A 168 -35.71 -15.51 1.08
N SER A 169 -36.26 -15.63 -0.11
CA SER A 169 -37.25 -14.69 -0.63
C SER A 169 -38.62 -14.91 -0.01
N SER A 170 -39.48 -13.90 -0.13
CA SER A 170 -40.93 -14.06 -0.01
C SER A 170 -41.47 -14.97 -1.11
N THR A 171 -42.70 -15.44 -0.92
CA THR A 171 -43.33 -16.33 -1.90
C THR A 171 -43.85 -15.56 -3.11
N PHE A 172 -43.66 -16.11 -4.31
CA PHE A 172 -44.21 -15.60 -5.57
C PHE A 172 -45.10 -16.66 -6.23
N PRO A 173 -46.05 -16.26 -7.10
CA PRO A 173 -46.99 -17.18 -7.70
C PRO A 173 -46.32 -18.11 -8.72
N VAL A 174 -46.75 -19.38 -8.72
CA VAL A 174 -46.43 -20.35 -9.78
C VAL A 174 -47.69 -21.13 -10.17
N VAL A 175 -47.66 -21.78 -11.32
CA VAL A 175 -48.72 -22.68 -11.80
C VAL A 175 -48.14 -24.09 -11.87
N ALA A 176 -48.88 -25.06 -11.35
CA ALA A 176 -48.52 -26.47 -11.42
C ALA A 176 -48.19 -26.91 -12.87
N GLY A 177 -47.01 -27.51 -13.06
CA GLY A 177 -46.45 -27.90 -14.37
C GLY A 177 -45.90 -26.73 -15.19
N GLY A 178 -45.86 -25.52 -14.64
CA GLY A 178 -45.21 -24.36 -15.25
C GLY A 178 -43.68 -24.46 -15.18
N PHE A 179 -43.02 -23.89 -16.18
CA PHE A 179 -41.56 -23.79 -16.27
C PHE A 179 -41.15 -22.35 -15.99
N TYR A 180 -40.17 -22.17 -15.11
CA TYR A 180 -39.73 -20.86 -14.64
C TYR A 180 -38.24 -20.70 -14.85
N GLY A 181 -37.81 -19.65 -15.55
CA GLY A 181 -36.40 -19.30 -15.68
C GLY A 181 -35.96 -18.38 -14.55
N LEU A 182 -34.77 -18.64 -14.00
CA LEU A 182 -34.15 -17.83 -12.95
C LEU A 182 -33.00 -17.04 -13.56
N GLY A 183 -33.08 -15.72 -13.45
CA GLY A 183 -31.99 -14.79 -13.76
C GLY A 183 -31.58 -14.00 -12.52
N PHE A 184 -30.31 -13.61 -12.49
CA PHE A 184 -29.72 -12.72 -11.49
C PHE A 184 -28.31 -12.33 -11.95
N ASP A 185 -27.85 -11.19 -11.49
CA ASP A 185 -26.45 -10.79 -11.60
C ASP A 185 -25.69 -11.44 -10.45
N SER A 186 -24.49 -11.96 -10.73
CA SER A 186 -23.67 -12.68 -9.76
C SER A 186 -22.24 -12.17 -9.75
N SER A 187 -21.67 -12.05 -8.57
CA SER A 187 -20.24 -11.86 -8.33
C SER A 187 -19.76 -12.95 -7.39
N TRP A 188 -18.88 -13.81 -7.87
CA TRP A 188 -18.36 -14.96 -7.13
C TRP A 188 -16.85 -15.02 -7.26
N ARG A 189 -16.19 -15.36 -6.16
CA ARG A 189 -14.75 -15.60 -6.15
C ARG A 189 -14.47 -16.85 -5.31
N ASP A 190 -13.74 -17.80 -5.88
CA ASP A 190 -13.62 -19.15 -5.34
C ASP A 190 -12.39 -19.32 -4.44
N GLU A 191 -12.58 -19.97 -3.28
CA GLU A 191 -11.49 -20.43 -2.41
C GLU A 191 -11.87 -21.72 -1.68
N ALA A 192 -10.88 -22.59 -1.43
CA ALA A 192 -11.09 -23.87 -0.76
C ALA A 192 -9.77 -24.50 -0.26
N PHE A 193 -9.89 -25.25 0.83
CA PHE A 193 -8.89 -26.14 1.41
C PHE A 193 -7.59 -25.46 1.87
N ASP A 194 -7.70 -24.30 2.48
CA ASP A 194 -6.59 -23.46 2.92
C ASP A 194 -6.78 -22.78 4.28
N ASP A 195 -7.94 -22.98 4.92
CA ASP A 195 -8.26 -22.41 6.24
C ASP A 195 -7.96 -23.34 7.42
N ALA A 196 -6.79 -23.99 7.40
CA ALA A 196 -6.32 -24.75 8.54
C ALA A 196 -5.97 -23.83 9.72
N THR A 197 -6.78 -23.93 10.77
CA THR A 197 -6.51 -23.33 12.08
C THR A 197 -5.99 -24.40 13.05
N PRO A 198 -5.52 -24.06 14.26
CA PRO A 198 -5.20 -25.06 15.28
C PRO A 198 -6.38 -26.00 15.62
N THR A 199 -7.62 -25.60 15.30
CA THR A 199 -8.85 -26.36 15.58
C THR A 199 -9.61 -26.83 14.34
N LEU A 200 -9.28 -26.31 13.15
CA LEU A 200 -9.92 -26.66 11.88
C LEU A 200 -8.88 -27.26 10.95
N THR A 201 -9.26 -28.27 10.18
CA THR A 201 -8.41 -28.83 9.11
C THR A 201 -8.91 -28.30 7.78
N ASP A 202 -8.02 -28.05 6.80
CA ASP A 202 -8.31 -27.68 5.39
C ASP A 202 -9.42 -28.53 4.75
N GLN A 203 -10.66 -28.19 5.06
CA GLN A 203 -11.87 -28.86 4.61
C GLN A 203 -12.91 -27.86 4.11
N ASN A 204 -12.67 -26.54 4.26
CA ASN A 204 -13.48 -25.51 3.60
C ASN A 204 -13.58 -25.86 2.12
N ASN A 205 -14.80 -25.76 1.64
CA ASN A 205 -15.11 -25.86 0.24
C ASN A 205 -16.30 -24.95 0.06
N GLN A 206 -16.01 -23.66 -0.12
CA GLN A 206 -17.00 -22.64 -0.35
C GLN A 206 -17.93 -23.13 -1.45
N ALA A 207 -19.21 -23.22 -1.12
CA ALA A 207 -20.19 -23.82 -2.00
C ALA A 207 -21.48 -23.05 -1.97
N VAL A 208 -22.15 -22.96 -3.11
CA VAL A 208 -23.44 -22.27 -3.19
C VAL A 208 -24.52 -23.17 -3.77
N GLU A 209 -25.74 -22.93 -3.31
CA GLU A 209 -26.94 -23.49 -3.91
C GLU A 209 -28.06 -22.44 -3.97
N VAL A 210 -28.85 -22.50 -5.05
CA VAL A 210 -30.13 -21.80 -5.11
C VAL A 210 -31.25 -22.83 -5.14
N ILE A 211 -32.17 -22.74 -4.18
CA ILE A 211 -33.27 -23.70 -4.02
C ILE A 211 -34.62 -23.02 -4.24
N ALA A 212 -35.43 -23.57 -5.15
CA ALA A 212 -36.85 -23.24 -5.27
C ALA A 212 -37.68 -24.18 -4.38
N SER A 213 -38.45 -23.63 -3.43
CA SER A 213 -39.30 -24.39 -2.50
C SER A 213 -40.78 -24.07 -2.74
N PHE A 214 -41.68 -25.06 -2.63
CA PHE A 214 -43.09 -24.92 -3.03
C PHE A 214 -44.06 -25.05 -1.85
N ASP A 215 -45.23 -24.40 -1.94
CA ASP A 215 -46.30 -24.42 -0.93
C ASP A 215 -46.86 -25.82 -0.62
N VAL A 216 -46.83 -26.71 -1.61
CA VAL A 216 -47.23 -28.12 -1.47
C VAL A 216 -46.17 -29.00 -0.80
N GLY A 217 -45.03 -28.41 -0.42
CA GLY A 217 -43.84 -29.12 0.06
C GLY A 217 -42.97 -29.62 -1.08
N GLY A 218 -41.71 -29.91 -0.75
CA GLY A 218 -40.67 -30.27 -1.72
C GLY A 218 -39.94 -29.04 -2.27
N SER A 219 -38.80 -29.32 -2.91
CA SER A 219 -37.90 -28.30 -3.42
C SER A 219 -37.10 -28.81 -4.62
N VAL A 220 -36.59 -27.89 -5.43
CA VAL A 220 -35.67 -28.16 -6.55
C VAL A 220 -34.40 -27.34 -6.31
N GLN A 221 -33.24 -28.00 -6.39
CA GLN A 221 -31.95 -27.32 -6.44
C GLN A 221 -31.74 -26.85 -7.87
N VAL A 222 -31.69 -25.53 -8.05
CA VAL A 222 -31.66 -24.84 -9.34
C VAL A 222 -30.22 -24.52 -9.74
N VAL A 223 -29.42 -24.05 -8.78
CA VAL A 223 -27.99 -23.74 -8.93
C VAL A 223 -27.20 -24.59 -7.95
N LYS A 224 -26.03 -25.06 -8.39
CA LYS A 224 -25.06 -25.77 -7.57
C LYS A 224 -23.65 -25.61 -8.13
N TRP A 225 -22.75 -25.04 -7.35
CA TRP A 225 -21.32 -25.06 -7.61
C TRP A 225 -20.50 -24.91 -6.33
N ASN A 226 -19.20 -25.16 -6.41
CA ASN A 226 -18.25 -25.06 -5.30
C ASN A 226 -16.83 -24.69 -5.80
N SER A 227 -15.92 -24.45 -4.85
CA SER A 227 -14.55 -24.00 -5.10
C SER A 227 -13.53 -25.13 -5.20
N ASP A 228 -13.95 -26.40 -5.11
CA ASP A 228 -13.03 -27.54 -5.23
C ASP A 228 -12.55 -27.73 -6.67
N SER A 229 -11.38 -27.16 -6.97
CA SER A 229 -10.71 -27.23 -8.28
C SER A 229 -10.13 -28.61 -8.65
N THR A 230 -10.39 -29.66 -7.83
CA THR A 230 -9.95 -31.02 -8.13
C THR A 230 -10.42 -31.45 -9.51
N ALA A 231 -9.46 -31.91 -10.32
CA ALA A 231 -9.72 -32.31 -11.70
C ALA A 231 -10.87 -33.32 -11.82
N GLY A 232 -11.91 -32.94 -12.57
CA GLY A 232 -13.09 -33.76 -12.81
C GLY A 232 -14.26 -33.52 -11.87
N ASN A 233 -14.15 -32.58 -10.92
CA ASN A 233 -15.30 -32.07 -10.18
C ASN A 233 -16.24 -31.31 -11.15
N PRO A 234 -17.48 -31.81 -11.39
CA PRO A 234 -18.40 -31.16 -12.31
C PRO A 234 -19.07 -29.92 -11.71
N PHE A 235 -18.87 -29.65 -10.42
CA PHE A 235 -19.45 -28.52 -9.70
C PHE A 235 -18.44 -27.42 -9.43
N PHE A 236 -17.17 -27.59 -9.81
CA PHE A 236 -16.18 -26.53 -9.67
C PHE A 236 -16.59 -25.30 -10.49
N LYS A 237 -16.55 -24.13 -9.86
CA LYS A 237 -16.71 -22.84 -10.53
C LYS A 237 -15.58 -21.90 -10.13
N ASP A 238 -14.80 -21.55 -11.14
CA ASP A 238 -13.72 -20.56 -11.10
C ASP A 238 -14.27 -19.13 -10.91
N ASP A 239 -13.39 -18.24 -10.46
CA ASP A 239 -13.59 -16.81 -10.28
C ASP A 239 -14.44 -16.17 -11.39
N ALA A 240 -15.54 -15.54 -10.99
CA ALA A 240 -16.43 -14.79 -11.85
C ALA A 240 -16.93 -13.54 -11.09
N PRO A 241 -16.11 -12.50 -10.95
CA PRO A 241 -16.48 -11.30 -10.20
C PRO A 241 -17.59 -10.48 -10.86
N ASP A 242 -17.95 -10.80 -12.11
CA ASP A 242 -19.16 -10.28 -12.73
C ASP A 242 -19.70 -11.22 -13.82
N GLU A 243 -20.91 -11.73 -13.63
CA GLU A 243 -21.62 -12.51 -14.64
C GLU A 243 -23.15 -12.33 -14.55
N PRO A 244 -23.83 -12.15 -15.70
CA PRO A 244 -25.29 -12.16 -15.75
C PRO A 244 -25.83 -13.57 -16.05
N PHE A 245 -26.80 -14.01 -15.27
CA PHE A 245 -27.64 -15.15 -15.61
C PHE A 245 -29.01 -14.67 -16.09
N LEU A 246 -29.44 -15.15 -17.25
CA LEU A 246 -30.68 -14.72 -17.88
C LEU A 246 -31.88 -15.55 -17.39
N SER A 247 -33.00 -14.88 -17.14
CA SER A 247 -34.28 -15.49 -16.75
C SER A 247 -35.02 -16.18 -17.90
N ASP A 248 -34.45 -16.22 -19.11
CA ASP A 248 -35.06 -16.84 -20.29
C ASP A 248 -34.98 -18.39 -20.29
N GLY A 249 -34.40 -18.97 -19.23
CA GLY A 249 -34.22 -20.41 -19.04
C GLY A 249 -32.98 -20.97 -19.74
N SER A 250 -32.14 -20.13 -20.35
CA SER A 250 -30.88 -20.56 -20.97
C SER A 250 -29.81 -20.95 -19.94
N ASN A 251 -29.84 -20.33 -18.76
CA ASN A 251 -28.94 -20.63 -17.65
C ASN A 251 -29.59 -21.59 -16.64
N TYR A 252 -30.59 -21.08 -15.91
CA TYR A 252 -31.21 -21.76 -14.79
C TYR A 252 -32.72 -21.77 -14.92
N PHE A 253 -33.35 -22.90 -14.59
CA PHE A 253 -34.80 -23.03 -14.60
C PHE A 253 -35.29 -24.12 -13.65
N PHE A 254 -36.57 -24.09 -13.32
CA PHE A 254 -37.25 -25.13 -12.54
C PHE A 254 -38.69 -25.35 -13.03
N GLU A 255 -39.22 -26.55 -12.77
CA GLU A 255 -40.62 -26.89 -13.02
C GLU A 255 -41.38 -26.91 -11.70
N ALA A 256 -42.53 -26.24 -11.65
CA ALA A 256 -43.39 -26.26 -10.48
C ALA A 256 -44.13 -27.61 -10.38
N PRO A 257 -44.06 -28.32 -9.24
CA PRO A 257 -44.67 -29.64 -9.11
C PRO A 257 -46.21 -29.57 -9.14
N ALA A 258 -46.83 -30.74 -9.35
CA ALA A 258 -48.28 -30.85 -9.38
C ALA A 258 -48.92 -30.31 -8.09
N GLY A 259 -49.87 -29.39 -8.24
CA GLY A 259 -50.59 -28.76 -7.14
C GLY A 259 -49.93 -27.51 -6.55
N ALA A 260 -48.70 -27.18 -6.95
CA ALA A 260 -48.03 -25.96 -6.48
C ALA A 260 -48.77 -24.70 -6.97
N SER A 261 -48.87 -23.71 -6.08
CA SER A 261 -49.47 -22.41 -6.37
C SER A 261 -48.57 -21.22 -6.00
N SER A 262 -47.53 -21.46 -5.19
CA SER A 262 -46.49 -20.48 -4.93
C SER A 262 -45.14 -21.15 -4.68
N ALA A 263 -44.06 -20.42 -4.98
CA ALA A 263 -42.69 -20.82 -4.68
C ALA A 263 -41.93 -19.71 -3.95
N SER A 264 -40.79 -20.05 -3.34
CA SER A 264 -39.80 -19.11 -2.80
C SER A 264 -38.40 -19.56 -3.20
N LEU A 265 -37.46 -18.62 -3.33
CA LEU A 265 -36.05 -18.91 -3.58
C LEU A 265 -35.26 -18.88 -2.27
N SER A 266 -34.20 -19.68 -2.18
CA SER A 266 -33.17 -19.61 -1.14
C SER A 266 -31.81 -19.60 -1.78
N PHE A 267 -31.09 -18.49 -1.70
CA PHE A 267 -29.68 -18.36 -2.08
C PHE A 267 -28.84 -18.74 -0.87
N ARG A 268 -27.95 -19.71 -0.99
CA ARG A 268 -27.22 -20.27 0.15
C ARG A 268 -25.75 -20.36 -0.17
N ILE A 269 -24.92 -20.00 0.80
CA ILE A 269 -23.49 -20.28 0.82
C ILE A 269 -23.22 -21.20 2.02
N ALA A 270 -22.31 -22.16 1.85
CA ALA A 270 -21.99 -23.13 2.88
C ALA A 270 -20.50 -23.47 2.88
N ASN A 271 -20.03 -23.89 4.05
CA ASN A 271 -18.68 -24.38 4.30
C ASN A 271 -17.58 -23.42 3.83
N ALA A 272 -17.86 -22.12 3.85
CA ALA A 272 -16.85 -21.12 3.62
C ALA A 272 -15.93 -21.04 4.84
N GLY A 273 -14.62 -20.92 4.69
CA GLY A 273 -13.75 -20.44 5.78
C GLY A 273 -13.53 -18.94 5.63
N ASN A 274 -12.29 -18.47 5.71
CA ASN A 274 -11.93 -17.11 5.32
C ASN A 274 -11.84 -17.02 3.79
N ASP A 275 -12.90 -17.48 3.13
CA ASP A 275 -13.02 -17.55 1.68
C ASP A 275 -13.71 -16.28 1.17
N TRP A 276 -13.26 -15.75 0.02
CA TRP A 276 -13.75 -14.55 -0.66
C TRP A 276 -15.26 -14.20 -0.50
N TRP A 277 -16.08 -14.27 -1.56
CA TRP A 277 -17.46 -13.76 -1.48
C TRP A 277 -18.42 -14.39 -2.48
N TRP A 278 -19.71 -14.17 -2.20
CA TRP A 278 -20.77 -14.21 -3.19
C TRP A 278 -21.69 -13.00 -3.05
N ALA A 279 -21.95 -12.31 -4.16
CA ALA A 279 -22.93 -11.23 -4.22
C ALA A 279 -23.93 -11.48 -5.35
N VAL A 280 -25.17 -11.03 -5.14
CA VAL A 280 -26.24 -11.10 -6.14
C VAL A 280 -27.04 -9.81 -6.21
N ASP A 281 -27.53 -9.51 -7.41
CA ASP A 281 -28.41 -8.37 -7.69
C ASP A 281 -29.37 -8.71 -8.85
N ASN A 282 -30.35 -7.85 -9.13
CA ASN A 282 -31.27 -7.94 -10.28
C ASN A 282 -31.90 -9.34 -10.45
N ILE A 283 -32.39 -9.92 -9.34
CA ILE A 283 -33.00 -11.25 -9.32
C ILE A 283 -34.32 -11.20 -10.07
N GLN A 284 -34.52 -12.12 -11.02
CA GLN A 284 -35.73 -12.20 -11.84
C GLN A 284 -36.17 -13.64 -12.03
N VAL A 285 -37.49 -13.89 -11.90
CA VAL A 285 -38.11 -15.16 -12.29
C VAL A 285 -39.17 -14.89 -13.34
N ASP A 286 -39.02 -15.52 -14.50
CA ASP A 286 -39.97 -15.42 -15.61
C ASP A 286 -40.73 -16.74 -15.80
N ASP A 287 -42.04 -16.64 -16.08
CA ASP A 287 -42.85 -17.79 -16.47
C ASP A 287 -42.65 -18.09 -17.97
N LEU A 288 -42.02 -19.23 -18.26
CA LEU A 288 -41.72 -19.69 -19.62
C LEU A 288 -42.84 -20.55 -20.22
N SER A 289 -43.93 -20.82 -19.49
CA SER A 289 -45.05 -21.67 -19.92
C SER A 289 -46.04 -20.98 -20.86
N GLY A 290 -45.75 -19.73 -21.26
CA GLY A 290 -46.54 -18.96 -22.23
C GLY A 290 -47.65 -18.10 -21.61
N GLY A 291 -47.71 -18.00 -20.28
CA GLY A 291 -48.62 -17.13 -19.54
C GLY A 291 -47.90 -16.46 -18.38
N ALA A 292 -47.94 -15.12 -18.34
CA ALA A 292 -47.16 -14.23 -17.47
C ALA A 292 -45.69 -14.06 -17.89
N GLY A 293 -45.21 -12.81 -17.87
CA GLY A 293 -43.77 -12.54 -18.01
C GLY A 293 -43.09 -12.75 -16.66
N THR A 294 -42.45 -11.72 -16.14
CA THR A 294 -41.84 -11.71 -14.81
C THR A 294 -42.88 -11.94 -13.70
N VAL A 295 -42.67 -12.98 -12.89
CA VAL A 295 -43.50 -13.34 -11.72
C VAL A 295 -42.86 -12.93 -10.39
N PHE A 296 -41.55 -12.70 -10.40
CA PHE A 296 -40.78 -12.18 -9.27
C PHE A 296 -39.61 -11.34 -9.79
N ALA A 297 -39.36 -10.19 -9.17
CA ALA A 297 -38.20 -9.35 -9.44
C ALA A 297 -37.75 -8.67 -8.14
N GLU A 298 -36.45 -8.55 -7.94
CA GLU A 298 -35.83 -7.84 -6.83
C GLU A 298 -34.49 -7.21 -7.28
N ASP A 299 -34.36 -5.92 -7.03
CA ASP A 299 -33.14 -5.12 -7.26
C ASP A 299 -32.63 -4.46 -5.96
N PHE A 300 -33.25 -4.76 -4.81
CA PHE A 300 -32.94 -4.25 -3.46
C PHE A 300 -33.04 -2.74 -3.24
N GLU A 301 -33.25 -1.93 -4.28
CA GLU A 301 -33.27 -0.46 -4.21
C GLU A 301 -34.44 0.11 -3.40
N SER A 302 -35.56 -0.62 -3.36
CA SER A 302 -36.77 -0.19 -2.66
C SER A 302 -37.16 -1.06 -1.48
N SER A 303 -36.64 -2.29 -1.41
CA SER A 303 -36.90 -3.25 -0.34
C SER A 303 -35.96 -3.07 0.85
N VAL A 304 -34.82 -2.40 0.66
CA VAL A 304 -33.82 -2.15 1.72
C VAL A 304 -33.94 -0.71 2.23
N THR A 305 -33.95 -0.56 3.56
CA THR A 305 -33.73 0.73 4.21
C THR A 305 -32.34 0.73 4.80
N LEU A 306 -31.41 1.47 4.18
CA LEU A 306 -30.03 1.55 4.64
C LEU A 306 -29.90 2.35 5.94
N GLY A 307 -29.16 1.80 6.88
CA GLY A 307 -28.72 2.43 8.11
C GLY A 307 -27.22 2.70 8.09
N ASP A 308 -26.71 3.08 9.25
CA ASP A 308 -25.28 3.34 9.43
C ASP A 308 -24.50 2.02 9.51
N SER A 309 -23.23 2.04 9.08
CA SER A 309 -22.31 0.94 9.30
C SER A 309 -22.04 0.72 10.80
N VAL A 310 -21.54 -0.45 11.15
CA VAL A 310 -21.28 -0.90 12.51
C VAL A 310 -19.79 -1.06 12.75
N ASN A 311 -19.11 -2.00 12.07
CA ASN A 311 -17.69 -2.28 12.26
C ASN A 311 -16.80 -1.70 11.16
N GLU A 312 -17.33 -1.54 9.95
CA GLU A 312 -16.64 -0.85 8.88
C GLU A 312 -16.82 0.66 9.03
N ARG A 313 -15.80 1.32 9.58
CA ARG A 313 -15.91 2.66 10.17
C ARG A 313 -14.86 3.60 9.63
N LEU A 314 -15.09 4.89 9.81
CA LEU A 314 -14.11 5.90 9.48
C LEU A 314 -13.13 6.06 10.62
N GLY A 315 -11.85 5.87 10.32
CA GLY A 315 -10.74 6.08 11.25
C GLY A 315 -9.94 7.32 10.88
N ALA A 316 -9.56 8.10 11.88
CA ALA A 316 -8.57 9.16 11.70
C ALA A 316 -7.16 8.55 11.58
N GLY A 317 -6.31 9.09 10.71
CA GLY A 317 -4.89 8.68 10.64
C GLY A 317 -4.32 8.45 9.25
N ALA A 318 -5.14 8.42 8.20
CA ALA A 318 -4.67 8.11 6.85
C ALA A 318 -3.74 9.20 6.30
N LYS A 319 -2.63 8.82 5.64
CA LYS A 319 -1.81 9.76 4.85
C LYS A 319 -2.65 10.24 3.67
N VAL A 320 -2.78 11.54 3.50
CA VAL A 320 -3.40 12.17 2.33
C VAL A 320 -2.49 13.29 1.85
N THR A 321 -2.05 13.22 0.60
CA THR A 321 -1.34 14.31 -0.06
C THR A 321 -2.34 15.27 -0.69
N SER A 322 -2.43 16.50 -0.21
CA SER A 322 -3.45 17.46 -0.69
C SER A 322 -3.13 18.90 -0.29
N ALA A 323 -3.77 19.89 -0.93
CA ALA A 323 -3.61 21.30 -0.58
C ALA A 323 -4.04 21.60 0.89
N PRO A 324 -3.49 22.64 1.54
CA PRO A 324 -3.86 23.02 2.90
C PRO A 324 -5.36 23.32 3.03
N GLY A 325 -5.98 22.73 4.05
CA GLY A 325 -7.42 22.89 4.30
C GLY A 325 -8.32 22.07 3.38
N SER A 326 -7.74 21.15 2.59
CA SER A 326 -8.47 20.14 1.84
C SER A 326 -9.32 19.23 2.74
N VAL A 327 -10.23 18.52 2.09
CA VAL A 327 -10.98 17.40 2.68
C VAL A 327 -10.58 16.11 1.96
N SER A 328 -10.48 15.01 2.71
CA SER A 328 -10.51 13.67 2.13
C SER A 328 -11.96 13.29 1.89
N THR A 329 -12.28 12.64 0.77
CA THR A 329 -13.63 12.17 0.50
C THR A 329 -13.67 10.65 0.63
N VAL A 330 -14.49 10.13 1.54
CA VAL A 330 -14.74 8.70 1.69
C VAL A 330 -16.21 8.44 1.38
N LEU A 331 -16.47 7.67 0.32
CA LEU A 331 -17.82 7.33 -0.15
C LEU A 331 -18.73 8.56 -0.33
N GLY A 332 -18.17 9.62 -0.92
CA GLY A 332 -18.87 10.87 -1.18
C GLY A 332 -19.10 11.77 0.05
N VAL A 333 -18.53 11.42 1.20
CA VAL A 333 -18.56 12.26 2.40
C VAL A 333 -17.21 12.91 2.63
N ASP A 334 -17.22 14.24 2.80
CA ASP A 334 -16.02 15.05 2.98
C ASP A 334 -15.59 15.12 4.45
N TYR A 335 -14.30 14.84 4.70
CA TYR A 335 -13.66 14.87 6.02
C TYR A 335 -12.46 15.81 6.02
N PRO A 336 -12.37 16.77 6.95
CA PRO A 336 -11.26 17.71 6.99
C PRO A 336 -9.93 17.01 7.28
N THR A 337 -8.87 17.44 6.61
CA THR A 337 -7.51 16.94 6.85
C THR A 337 -6.76 17.82 7.85
N SER A 338 -5.81 17.23 8.58
CA SER A 338 -5.04 17.90 9.64
C SER A 338 -3.54 17.80 9.39
N SER A 339 -2.80 18.83 9.79
CA SER A 339 -1.33 18.87 9.71
C SER A 339 -0.71 17.99 10.78
N ARG A 340 0.40 17.32 10.46
CA ARG A 340 1.24 16.63 11.45
C ARG A 340 2.24 17.62 12.05
N PRO A 341 2.39 17.73 13.37
CA PRO A 341 3.39 18.63 13.97
C PRO A 341 4.82 18.11 13.76
N GLU A 342 5.82 18.97 14.02
CA GLU A 342 7.26 18.61 14.10
C GLU A 342 7.76 17.80 12.88
N SER A 343 7.38 18.25 11.69
CA SER A 343 7.52 17.48 10.45
C SER A 343 8.73 17.90 9.63
N PHE A 344 8.76 19.14 9.16
CA PHE A 344 9.80 19.61 8.25
C PHE A 344 10.13 21.09 8.46
N THR A 345 11.26 21.51 7.91
CA THR A 345 11.58 22.92 7.65
C THR A 345 12.32 23.06 6.32
N HIS A 346 12.10 24.18 5.64
CA HIS A 346 12.94 24.63 4.52
C HIS A 346 14.05 25.59 4.97
N THR A 347 14.14 25.90 6.26
CA THR A 347 15.22 26.74 6.79
C THR A 347 16.46 25.88 7.02
N PRO A 348 17.54 26.05 6.25
CA PRO A 348 18.75 25.27 6.45
C PRO A 348 19.53 25.77 7.67
N PRO A 349 20.58 25.05 8.12
CA PRO A 349 21.43 25.53 9.21
C PRO A 349 22.08 26.87 8.87
N ALA A 350 22.57 27.58 9.89
CA ALA A 350 23.16 28.89 9.67
C ALA A 350 24.27 28.86 8.60
N GLN A 351 24.22 29.82 7.67
CA GLN A 351 25.17 29.97 6.54
C GLN A 351 25.09 28.90 5.44
N TRP A 352 24.22 27.89 5.57
CA TRP A 352 23.84 27.04 4.45
C TRP A 352 22.82 27.74 3.56
N ASN A 353 22.65 27.24 2.33
CA ASN A 353 21.67 27.75 1.39
C ASN A 353 21.06 26.60 0.58
N VAL A 354 19.74 26.65 0.36
CA VAL A 354 19.04 25.80 -0.62
C VAL A 354 18.68 26.65 -1.83
N ASP A 355 18.83 26.09 -3.03
CA ASP A 355 18.38 26.67 -4.29
C ASP A 355 17.48 25.66 -5.00
N ASN A 356 16.26 26.09 -5.34
CA ASN A 356 15.25 25.30 -6.04
C ASN A 356 14.58 26.10 -7.17
N ALA A 357 15.23 27.15 -7.67
CA ALA A 357 14.61 28.06 -8.65
C ALA A 357 14.22 27.37 -9.99
N GLY A 358 14.73 26.17 -10.25
CA GLY A 358 14.40 25.35 -11.42
C GLY A 358 13.23 24.38 -11.21
N THR A 359 12.79 24.16 -9.97
CA THR A 359 11.71 23.22 -9.66
C THR A 359 10.34 23.79 -10.08
N PRO A 360 9.52 23.03 -10.83
CA PRO A 360 8.14 23.42 -11.08
C PRO A 360 7.30 23.49 -9.80
N GLY A 361 6.34 24.43 -9.75
CA GLY A 361 5.37 24.49 -8.66
C GLY A 361 5.84 25.21 -7.39
N VAL A 362 7.12 25.59 -7.27
CA VAL A 362 7.67 26.18 -6.03
C VAL A 362 6.79 27.27 -5.41
N GLY A 363 6.30 26.99 -4.21
CA GLY A 363 5.44 27.87 -3.42
C GLY A 363 3.98 27.94 -3.87
N ASP A 364 3.52 27.04 -4.75
CA ASP A 364 2.12 26.83 -5.07
C ASP A 364 1.60 25.57 -4.36
N ASP A 365 0.87 25.79 -3.26
CA ASP A 365 0.33 24.72 -2.41
C ASP A 365 -0.61 23.71 -3.13
N ASN A 366 -0.94 23.93 -4.41
CA ASN A 366 -1.76 23.04 -5.23
C ASN A 366 -0.99 22.32 -6.34
N LEU A 367 0.32 22.54 -6.49
CA LEU A 367 1.13 21.97 -7.56
C LEU A 367 2.50 21.56 -7.01
N GLY A 368 2.60 20.28 -6.65
CA GLY A 368 3.72 19.72 -5.91
C GLY A 368 3.52 19.80 -4.41
N ALA A 369 3.88 18.75 -3.69
CA ALA A 369 3.81 18.78 -2.23
C ALA A 369 4.89 19.72 -1.69
N LEU A 370 4.47 20.77 -0.97
CA LEU A 370 5.34 21.86 -0.49
C LEU A 370 6.55 21.32 0.28
N GLU A 371 6.37 20.28 1.08
CA GLU A 371 7.44 19.64 1.84
C GLU A 371 8.59 19.14 0.99
N TRP A 372 8.40 18.90 -0.30
CA TRP A 372 9.35 18.20 -1.16
C TRP A 372 9.81 19.01 -2.39
N GLU A 373 9.40 20.27 -2.52
CA GLU A 373 9.80 21.17 -3.62
C GLU A 373 11.29 21.56 -3.63
N GLN A 374 12.07 21.09 -2.64
CA GLN A 374 13.49 21.34 -2.47
C GLN A 374 14.12 20.37 -1.47
N TRP A 375 15.42 20.51 -1.23
CA TRP A 375 16.06 19.95 -0.04
C TRP A 375 15.35 20.41 1.22
N SER A 376 14.73 19.46 1.90
CA SER A 376 13.97 19.66 3.12
C SER A 376 14.63 18.97 4.29
N PHE A 377 14.50 19.55 5.48
CA PHE A 377 15.04 18.99 6.72
C PHE A 377 13.89 18.39 7.51
N VAL A 378 13.94 17.08 7.72
CA VAL A 378 12.82 16.29 8.24
C VAL A 378 13.24 15.38 9.38
N THR A 379 12.26 14.97 10.20
CA THR A 379 12.45 13.90 11.19
C THR A 379 12.28 12.52 10.57
N PRO A 380 12.90 11.47 11.13
CA PRO A 380 12.61 10.08 10.75
C PRO A 380 11.12 9.77 10.82
N GLU A 381 10.42 10.28 11.83
CA GLU A 381 9.00 10.06 12.00
C GLU A 381 8.20 10.65 10.84
N PHE A 382 8.48 11.89 10.41
CA PHE A 382 7.80 12.51 9.28
C PHE A 382 8.16 11.87 7.95
N PHE A 383 9.43 11.54 7.74
CA PHE A 383 9.90 10.86 6.55
C PHE A 383 9.19 9.51 6.35
N GLN A 384 9.02 8.72 7.41
CA GLN A 384 8.27 7.46 7.35
C GLN A 384 6.78 7.68 7.06
N PHE A 385 6.19 8.73 7.65
CA PHE A 385 4.77 9.06 7.43
C PHE A 385 4.48 9.49 5.99
N ALA A 386 5.40 10.22 5.36
CA ALA A 386 5.25 10.70 4.00
C ALA A 386 5.31 9.56 2.95
N GLY A 387 5.65 8.32 3.30
CA GLY A 387 5.53 7.19 2.38
C GLY A 387 6.17 5.90 2.90
N GLY A 388 5.36 4.89 3.23
CA GLY A 388 5.77 3.67 3.96
C GLY A 388 6.49 2.58 3.16
N SER A 389 7.41 2.92 2.27
CA SER A 389 8.19 1.91 1.57
C SER A 389 9.69 2.15 1.74
N GLY A 390 10.31 1.51 2.74
CA GLY A 390 11.76 1.52 2.92
C GLY A 390 12.37 2.85 3.39
N ARG A 391 11.57 3.87 3.71
CA ARG A 391 12.04 5.13 4.30
C ARG A 391 12.56 4.92 5.72
N GLU A 392 11.98 3.96 6.43
CA GLU A 392 12.41 3.44 7.73
C GLU A 392 13.77 2.73 7.70
N GLU A 393 14.28 2.37 6.52
CA GLU A 393 15.56 1.66 6.38
C GLU A 393 16.77 2.59 6.63
N PHE A 394 16.60 3.92 6.57
CA PHE A 394 17.69 4.89 6.76
C PHE A 394 18.10 5.04 8.23
N ALA A 395 18.57 3.96 8.83
CA ALA A 395 18.91 3.89 10.25
C ALA A 395 20.15 4.72 10.66
N LYS A 396 20.95 5.18 9.70
CA LYS A 396 22.09 6.08 9.95
C LYS A 396 21.68 7.56 10.00
N GLY A 397 20.53 7.91 9.42
CA GLY A 397 19.93 9.23 9.60
C GLY A 397 19.25 9.29 10.97
N THR A 398 19.63 10.24 11.81
CA THR A 398 19.07 10.37 13.16
C THR A 398 18.69 11.82 13.45
N GLY A 399 17.66 12.03 14.28
CA GLY A 399 17.24 13.38 14.66
C GLY A 399 16.64 14.14 13.48
N VAL A 400 17.41 15.00 12.82
CA VAL A 400 16.98 15.68 11.58
C VAL A 400 17.98 15.38 10.48
N PHE A 401 17.50 15.10 9.27
CA PHE A 401 18.34 14.91 8.10
C PHE A 401 17.77 15.63 6.88
N ALA A 402 18.61 15.83 5.86
CA ALA A 402 18.22 16.52 4.63
C ALA A 402 17.72 15.51 3.58
N VAL A 403 16.65 15.83 2.86
CA VAL A 403 16.02 14.98 1.84
C VAL A 403 15.64 15.80 0.61
N ALA A 404 15.94 15.28 -0.58
CA ALA A 404 15.30 15.64 -1.84
C ALA A 404 14.49 14.43 -2.34
N ASP A 405 13.21 14.63 -2.66
CA ASP A 405 12.21 13.56 -2.83
C ASP A 405 11.31 13.89 -4.02
N GLY A 406 11.61 13.31 -5.18
CA GLY A 406 10.86 13.57 -6.40
C GLY A 406 9.48 12.89 -6.41
N ASP A 407 9.41 11.69 -5.84
CA ASP A 407 8.20 10.86 -5.70
C ASP A 407 7.10 11.59 -4.92
N ASN A 408 7.36 11.94 -3.65
CA ASN A 408 6.35 12.63 -2.85
C ASN A 408 6.12 14.07 -3.33
N TRP A 409 7.08 14.72 -3.99
CA TRP A 409 6.85 16.01 -4.63
C TRP A 409 5.81 15.89 -5.74
N ASP A 410 5.85 14.83 -6.57
CA ASP A 410 4.95 14.64 -7.70
C ASP A 410 3.53 14.20 -7.30
N ASP A 411 3.34 13.65 -6.09
CA ASP A 411 2.05 13.16 -5.57
C ASP A 411 0.91 14.20 -5.64
N LEU A 412 1.22 15.49 -5.57
CA LEU A 412 0.21 16.55 -5.64
C LEU A 412 0.14 17.19 -7.03
N ALA A 413 -0.88 16.80 -7.80
CA ALA A 413 -1.19 17.36 -9.11
C ALA A 413 -0.10 17.17 -10.20
N SER A 414 0.83 16.24 -9.98
CA SER A 414 1.83 15.79 -10.96
C SER A 414 2.68 16.90 -11.61
N PRO A 415 3.36 17.77 -10.82
CA PRO A 415 4.23 18.82 -11.32
C PRO A 415 5.37 18.32 -12.22
N GLY A 416 5.76 17.04 -12.11
CA GLY A 416 6.73 16.36 -12.95
C GLY A 416 6.45 16.46 -14.46
N GLN A 417 5.18 16.67 -14.83
CA GLN A 417 4.80 16.94 -16.23
C GLN A 417 5.36 18.26 -16.78
N ASN A 418 5.80 19.17 -15.90
CA ASN A 418 6.32 20.49 -16.24
C ASN A 418 7.86 20.57 -16.14
N GLY A 419 8.54 19.51 -15.71
CA GLY A 419 9.98 19.44 -15.48
C GLY A 419 10.31 18.66 -14.22
N ASP A 420 11.59 18.53 -13.92
CA ASP A 420 12.08 17.77 -12.75
C ASP A 420 12.13 18.63 -11.48
N LEU A 421 12.09 18.00 -10.31
CA LEU A 421 12.55 18.56 -9.05
C LEU A 421 14.05 18.87 -9.19
N LEU A 422 14.42 20.16 -9.22
CA LEU A 422 15.80 20.61 -9.35
C LEU A 422 16.22 21.35 -8.09
N THR A 423 16.95 20.68 -7.20
CA THR A 423 17.32 21.25 -5.91
C THR A 423 18.78 21.07 -5.54
N LEU A 424 19.36 22.11 -4.95
CA LEU A 424 20.77 22.19 -4.58
C LEU A 424 20.90 22.64 -3.12
N LEU A 425 21.58 21.86 -2.30
CA LEU A 425 21.96 22.21 -0.93
C LEU A 425 23.43 22.59 -0.88
N LYS A 426 23.74 23.77 -0.32
CA LYS A 426 25.07 24.37 -0.30
C LYS A 426 25.57 24.64 1.11
N THR A 427 26.80 24.20 1.39
CA THR A 427 27.45 24.42 2.69
C THR A 427 27.90 25.88 2.88
N PRO A 428 28.27 26.27 4.11
CA PRO A 428 29.08 27.47 4.34
C PRO A 428 30.46 27.35 3.66
N LEU A 429 31.22 28.46 3.65
CA LEU A 429 32.64 28.42 3.31
C LEU A 429 33.42 27.72 4.43
N ILE A 430 34.15 26.66 4.07
CA ILE A 430 34.98 25.86 4.95
C ILE A 430 36.44 26.26 4.70
N SER A 431 37.14 26.66 5.76
CA SER A 431 38.54 27.06 5.63
C SER A 431 39.43 25.84 5.43
N LEU A 432 40.26 25.88 4.39
CA LEU A 432 41.35 24.94 4.15
C LEU A 432 42.71 25.56 4.56
N ALA A 433 42.69 26.66 5.31
CA ALA A 433 43.90 27.35 5.73
C ALA A 433 44.74 26.45 6.65
N GLY A 434 46.03 26.32 6.33
CA GLY A 434 46.99 25.55 7.13
C GLY A 434 47.16 24.09 6.71
N LEU A 435 46.45 23.64 5.67
CA LEU A 435 46.75 22.35 5.03
C LEU A 435 48.14 22.39 4.38
N ALA A 436 48.88 21.30 4.52
CA ALA A 436 50.17 21.15 3.83
C ALA A 436 49.97 20.89 2.33
N ASP A 437 50.98 21.22 1.53
CA ASP A 437 50.98 20.90 0.10
C ASP A 437 50.86 19.37 -0.10
N GLY A 438 49.87 18.95 -0.89
CA GLY A 438 49.53 17.55 -1.11
C GLY A 438 48.77 16.85 0.04
N GLU A 439 48.33 17.58 1.07
CA GLU A 439 47.41 17.04 2.08
C GLU A 439 46.00 16.90 1.49
N LEU A 440 45.39 15.71 1.65
CA LEU A 440 44.08 15.42 1.08
C LEU A 440 42.96 15.91 2.01
N VAL A 441 41.82 16.21 1.41
CA VAL A 441 40.57 16.49 2.13
C VAL A 441 39.63 15.30 1.93
N LYS A 442 39.00 14.85 3.02
CA LYS A 442 37.95 13.84 3.03
C LYS A 442 36.60 14.51 3.26
N VAL A 443 35.65 14.31 2.36
CA VAL A 443 34.22 14.55 2.58
C VAL A 443 33.57 13.23 2.94
N ALA A 444 32.81 13.19 4.02
CA ALA A 444 32.00 12.03 4.38
C ALA A 444 30.59 12.44 4.82
N PHE A 445 29.62 11.57 4.57
CA PHE A 445 28.22 11.72 4.97
C PHE A 445 27.54 10.36 4.97
N ASP A 446 26.46 10.22 5.73
CA ASP A 446 25.55 9.09 5.61
C ASP A 446 24.48 9.41 4.56
N SER A 447 24.05 8.40 3.80
CA SER A 447 23.21 8.58 2.62
C SER A 447 22.11 7.53 2.55
N SER A 448 20.95 7.96 2.06
CA SER A 448 19.86 7.09 1.62
C SER A 448 19.55 7.41 0.17
N TRP A 449 19.80 6.47 -0.73
CA TRP A 449 19.49 6.59 -2.15
C TRP A 449 18.51 5.50 -2.55
N ARG A 450 17.33 5.92 -3.00
CA ARG A 450 16.40 5.04 -3.69
C ARG A 450 16.19 5.59 -5.10
N PRO A 451 16.57 4.82 -6.15
CA PRO A 451 16.39 5.22 -7.52
C PRO A 451 15.03 4.79 -8.09
N GLU A 452 14.46 5.62 -8.95
CA GLU A 452 13.49 5.30 -10.01
C GLU A 452 13.85 6.08 -11.29
N ASP A 453 13.17 5.75 -12.40
CA ASP A 453 13.37 6.26 -13.77
C ASP A 453 14.72 6.97 -14.02
N ASP A 454 14.73 8.29 -14.19
CA ASP A 454 15.88 9.11 -14.63
C ASP A 454 16.24 10.19 -13.58
N GLN A 455 16.59 9.79 -12.35
CA GLN A 455 17.14 10.69 -11.32
C GLN A 455 18.68 10.75 -11.26
N VAL A 456 19.20 11.91 -10.85
CA VAL A 456 20.62 12.24 -10.77
C VAL A 456 20.94 12.90 -9.44
N ALA A 457 22.02 12.45 -8.79
CA ALA A 457 22.63 13.11 -7.64
C ALA A 457 24.09 13.48 -7.92
N VAL A 458 24.51 14.71 -7.62
CA VAL A 458 25.88 15.20 -7.82
C VAL A 458 26.40 15.88 -6.57
N LEU A 459 27.63 15.54 -6.17
CA LEU A 459 28.39 16.29 -5.16
C LEU A 459 29.51 17.08 -5.84
N THR A 460 29.53 18.39 -5.63
CA THR A 460 30.56 19.28 -6.19
C THR A 460 31.34 19.98 -5.08
N ALA A 461 32.67 20.07 -5.23
CA ALA A 461 33.53 20.94 -4.44
C ALA A 461 33.85 22.22 -5.21
N LEU A 462 33.61 23.37 -4.58
CA LEU A 462 34.00 24.69 -5.05
C LEU A 462 35.27 25.11 -4.30
N LEU A 463 36.42 25.02 -4.97
CA LEU A 463 37.74 25.32 -4.43
C LEU A 463 38.18 26.73 -4.86
N ASP A 464 38.17 27.68 -3.92
CA ASP A 464 38.28 29.12 -4.21
C ASP A 464 37.35 29.56 -5.37
N GLY A 465 36.16 28.95 -5.45
CA GLY A 465 35.15 29.19 -6.49
C GLY A 465 35.29 28.35 -7.78
N ALA A 466 36.32 27.53 -7.93
CA ALA A 466 36.46 26.60 -9.05
C ALA A 466 35.78 25.25 -8.75
N ALA A 467 34.84 24.84 -9.61
CA ALA A 467 34.06 23.61 -9.42
C ALA A 467 34.83 22.34 -9.81
N VAL A 468 34.75 21.33 -8.94
CA VAL A 468 35.24 19.97 -9.15
C VAL A 468 34.13 19.00 -8.76
N GLU A 469 33.65 18.20 -9.72
CA GLU A 469 32.70 17.13 -9.46
C GLU A 469 33.41 16.01 -8.68
N LEU A 470 32.88 15.68 -7.50
CA LEU A 470 33.43 14.65 -6.62
C LEU A 470 32.68 13.32 -6.75
N LEU A 471 31.37 13.38 -6.97
CA LEU A 471 30.50 12.21 -7.12
C LEU A 471 29.33 12.54 -8.05
N ARG A 472 28.93 11.53 -8.82
CA ARG A 472 27.73 11.52 -9.66
C ARG A 472 27.10 10.14 -9.57
N TRP A 473 25.81 10.12 -9.26
CA TRP A 473 24.95 8.95 -9.31
C TRP A 473 23.80 9.20 -10.26
N GLU A 474 23.48 8.19 -11.05
CA GLU A 474 22.33 8.18 -11.95
C GLU A 474 21.55 6.87 -11.71
N SER A 475 20.22 6.89 -11.88
CA SER A 475 19.35 5.71 -11.73
C SER A 475 19.29 4.84 -12.98
N GLY A 476 19.58 5.41 -14.16
CA GLY A 476 19.55 4.68 -15.42
C GLY A 476 20.58 3.55 -15.43
N SER A 477 20.11 2.29 -15.45
CA SER A 477 20.98 1.10 -15.38
C SER A 477 22.02 0.97 -16.51
N ALA A 478 21.85 1.69 -17.61
CA ALA A 478 22.82 1.78 -18.72
C ALA A 478 23.89 2.87 -18.52
N SER A 479 23.72 3.73 -17.52
CA SER A 479 24.64 4.82 -17.23
C SER A 479 25.98 4.29 -16.69
N PRO A 480 27.12 4.87 -17.11
CA PRO A 480 28.40 4.61 -16.45
C PRO A 480 28.45 5.12 -15.00
N PHE A 481 27.48 5.95 -14.59
CA PHE A 481 27.32 6.49 -13.24
C PHE A 481 26.18 5.82 -12.47
N PHE A 482 25.68 4.66 -12.94
CA PHE A 482 24.60 3.95 -12.28
C PHE A 482 24.93 3.63 -10.81
N HIS A 483 24.03 4.03 -9.91
CA HIS A 483 24.08 3.64 -8.50
C HIS A 483 22.80 2.90 -8.12
N ALA A 484 22.96 1.66 -7.67
CA ALA A 484 21.82 0.83 -7.26
C ALA A 484 21.20 1.34 -5.96
N ARG A 485 19.95 0.93 -5.68
CA ARG A 485 19.27 1.22 -4.40
C ARG A 485 20.17 0.90 -3.21
N ASN A 486 20.40 1.90 -2.37
CA ASN A 486 21.07 1.75 -1.10
C ASN A 486 20.53 2.79 -0.11
N THR A 487 19.56 2.38 0.68
CA THR A 487 18.80 3.25 1.58
C THR A 487 19.51 3.55 2.90
N ASN A 488 20.72 3.00 3.13
CA ASN A 488 21.44 3.16 4.38
C ASN A 488 22.97 2.96 4.25
N GLU A 489 23.68 3.93 3.68
CA GLU A 489 25.12 3.85 3.44
C GLU A 489 25.93 4.99 4.03
N SER A 490 27.25 4.83 4.05
CA SER A 490 28.18 5.89 4.44
C SER A 490 29.12 6.13 3.26
N VAL A 491 29.17 7.38 2.80
CA VAL A 491 29.98 7.80 1.66
C VAL A 491 31.23 8.49 2.18
N ALA A 492 32.38 8.23 1.55
CA ALA A 492 33.65 8.88 1.87
C ALA A 492 34.45 9.11 0.59
N ILE A 493 34.77 10.38 0.31
CA ILE A 493 35.50 10.79 -0.90
C ILE A 493 36.72 11.59 -0.48
N PHE A 494 37.88 11.25 -1.05
CA PHE A 494 39.13 11.97 -0.84
C PHE A 494 39.52 12.72 -2.11
N PHE A 495 39.93 13.98 -1.97
CA PHE A 495 40.40 14.78 -3.09
C PHE A 495 41.56 15.69 -2.67
N ASP A 496 42.36 16.11 -3.65
CA ASP A 496 43.43 17.11 -3.47
C ASP A 496 42.82 18.52 -3.64
N PRO A 497 42.90 19.39 -2.62
CA PRO A 497 42.38 20.75 -2.73
C PRO A 497 43.19 21.64 -3.69
N ALA A 498 44.28 21.13 -4.29
CA ALA A 498 45.10 21.82 -5.28
C ALA A 498 45.64 23.19 -4.80
N GLY A 499 45.92 23.29 -3.50
CA GLY A 499 46.39 24.51 -2.84
C GLY A 499 45.31 25.57 -2.58
N ALA A 500 44.02 25.24 -2.76
CA ALA A 500 42.92 26.14 -2.45
C ALA A 500 42.84 26.48 -0.96
N SER A 501 42.38 27.69 -0.66
CA SER A 501 42.25 28.20 0.71
C SER A 501 40.86 28.03 1.30
N GLU A 502 39.84 27.90 0.44
CA GLU A 502 38.43 27.78 0.81
C GLU A 502 37.76 26.65 0.02
N LEU A 503 36.90 25.91 0.70
CA LEU A 503 36.02 24.89 0.16
C LEU A 503 34.55 25.28 0.39
N GLN A 504 33.69 25.00 -0.57
CA GLN A 504 32.25 24.92 -0.38
C GLN A 504 31.73 23.69 -1.12
N LEU A 505 30.80 22.93 -0.51
CA LEU A 505 30.19 21.77 -1.14
C LEU A 505 28.78 22.11 -1.63
N THR A 506 28.38 21.50 -2.74
CA THR A 506 26.98 21.45 -3.19
C THR A 506 26.53 20.02 -3.37
N PHE A 507 25.32 19.72 -2.90
CA PHE A 507 24.59 18.47 -3.08
C PHE A 507 23.41 18.77 -3.99
N ASP A 508 23.50 18.32 -5.23
CA ASP A 508 22.57 18.62 -6.31
C ASP A 508 21.72 17.38 -6.59
N TYR A 509 20.40 17.53 -6.62
CA TYR A 509 19.45 16.49 -7.00
C TYR A 509 18.57 16.96 -8.17
N ALA A 510 18.38 16.07 -9.14
CA ALA A 510 17.42 16.21 -10.23
C ALA A 510 16.63 14.91 -10.36
N GLY A 511 15.31 14.97 -10.31
CA GLY A 511 14.43 13.80 -10.49
C GLY A 511 12.98 14.24 -10.72
N ASN A 512 12.20 13.41 -11.39
CA ASN A 512 10.78 13.64 -11.66
C ASN A 512 9.94 13.01 -10.54
N ASN A 513 8.93 12.19 -10.86
CA ASN A 513 8.32 11.23 -9.95
C ASN A 513 9.27 10.06 -9.67
N ASP A 514 10.41 10.39 -9.07
CA ASP A 514 11.51 9.49 -8.76
C ASP A 514 11.78 9.54 -7.26
N TRP A 515 11.88 8.38 -6.57
CA TRP A 515 12.02 8.24 -5.12
C TRP A 515 12.81 9.36 -4.39
N TRP A 516 14.06 9.14 -3.97
CA TRP A 516 14.74 10.15 -3.13
C TRP A 516 16.25 10.02 -3.06
N TRP A 517 16.87 11.13 -2.63
CA TRP A 517 18.19 11.17 -2.03
C TRP A 517 18.15 11.90 -0.68
N ALA A 518 18.57 11.22 0.38
CA ALA A 518 18.72 11.82 1.71
C ALA A 518 20.17 11.76 2.18
N ILE A 519 20.59 12.75 2.96
CA ILE A 519 21.92 12.81 3.57
C ILE A 519 21.86 13.24 5.04
N ASP A 520 22.83 12.75 5.82
CA ASP A 520 23.05 13.14 7.21
C ASP A 520 24.56 13.08 7.57
N ASN A 521 24.95 13.56 8.75
CA ASN A 521 26.29 13.43 9.33
C ASN A 521 27.42 13.90 8.39
N VAL A 522 27.24 15.06 7.76
CA VAL A 522 28.21 15.65 6.84
C VAL A 522 29.46 16.08 7.60
N SER A 523 30.63 15.61 7.17
CA SER A 523 31.92 15.97 7.77
C SER A 523 32.99 16.21 6.71
N VAL A 524 33.86 17.19 7.00
CA VAL A 524 35.06 17.47 6.21
C VAL A 524 36.26 17.37 7.13
N THR A 525 37.19 16.49 6.80
CA THR A 525 38.41 16.27 7.58
C THR A 525 39.64 16.33 6.70
N SER A 526 40.75 16.87 7.20
CA SER A 526 42.05 16.74 6.54
C SER A 526 42.60 15.33 6.75
N SER A 527 43.36 14.80 5.80
CA SER A 527 44.05 13.52 5.97
C SER A 527 45.44 13.59 5.34
N ALA A 528 46.46 13.30 6.16
CA ALA A 528 47.85 13.21 5.72
C ALA A 528 48.16 11.96 4.88
N THR A 529 47.26 10.98 4.84
CA THR A 529 47.42 9.73 4.08
C THR A 529 46.10 9.21 3.53
N VAL A 530 46.10 8.62 2.34
CA VAL A 530 44.99 7.77 1.86
C VAL A 530 44.91 6.55 2.78
N PRO A 531 43.77 6.25 3.45
CA PRO A 531 43.65 5.00 4.21
C PRO A 531 43.78 3.78 3.29
N GLU A 532 44.45 2.73 3.74
CA GLU A 532 44.44 1.42 3.05
C GLU A 532 42.99 0.93 2.94
N PRO A 533 42.59 0.28 1.83
CA PRO A 533 41.20 -0.10 1.59
C PRO A 533 40.76 -1.16 2.61
N SER A 534 40.01 -0.75 3.64
CA SER A 534 39.09 -1.64 4.34
C SER A 534 37.73 -1.59 3.66
N THR A 535 37.10 -2.76 3.56
CA THR A 535 35.93 -3.12 2.75
C THR A 535 34.84 -2.03 2.73
N ALA A 536 34.43 -1.63 1.51
CA ALA A 536 33.39 -0.65 1.13
C ALA A 536 33.78 0.84 0.97
N MET A 537 35.02 1.17 0.55
CA MET A 537 35.34 2.53 0.07
C MET A 537 35.31 2.64 -1.46
N LEU A 538 34.53 3.59 -2.00
CA LEU A 538 34.62 4.01 -3.41
C LEU A 538 35.74 5.07 -3.53
N PHE A 539 36.87 4.72 -4.16
CA PHE A 539 37.98 5.67 -4.36
C PHE A 539 37.81 6.46 -5.67
N GLY A 540 37.32 7.70 -5.56
CA GLY A 540 37.37 8.69 -6.65
C GLY A 540 38.65 9.52 -6.58
N ALA A 541 39.80 8.99 -7.02
CA ALA A 541 40.99 9.81 -7.18
C ALA A 541 40.89 10.66 -8.46
N VAL A 542 40.39 11.89 -8.35
CA VAL A 542 40.38 12.86 -9.46
C VAL A 542 41.78 13.46 -9.61
N ILE A 543 42.58 12.94 -10.55
CA ILE A 543 43.82 13.59 -10.96
C ILE A 543 43.47 14.67 -11.99
N ALA A 544 43.56 15.94 -11.59
CA ALA A 544 43.40 17.06 -12.51
C ALA A 544 44.56 17.11 -13.54
N ALA A 545 44.38 16.48 -14.69
CA ALA A 545 45.29 16.63 -15.83
C ALA A 545 44.97 17.91 -16.61
N GLY A 546 45.74 18.96 -16.39
CA GLY A 546 45.65 20.21 -17.15
C GLY A 546 45.85 20.00 -18.66
N GLY A 547 44.86 20.42 -19.45
CA GLY A 547 44.90 20.38 -20.91
C GLY A 547 44.26 21.63 -21.52
N LEU A 548 45.10 22.48 -22.12
CA LEU A 548 44.71 23.72 -22.82
C LEU A 548 43.50 23.54 -23.76
N LEU A 549 42.39 24.21 -23.47
CA LEU A 549 41.28 24.36 -24.39
C LEU A 549 41.61 25.38 -25.49
N ARG A 550 41.95 24.86 -26.67
CA ARG A 550 41.92 25.63 -27.92
C ARG A 550 40.47 25.74 -28.39
N ARG A 551 39.90 26.91 -28.16
CA ARG A 551 38.61 27.40 -28.65
C ARG A 551 38.40 27.08 -30.15
N LYS A 552 37.32 26.38 -30.50
CA LYS A 552 36.67 26.53 -31.80
C LYS A 552 35.15 26.55 -31.66
N ARG A 553 34.60 27.72 -31.99
CA ARG A 553 33.19 27.96 -32.34
C ARG A 553 32.73 26.97 -33.42
N LYS A 554 31.50 26.47 -33.28
CA LYS A 554 30.38 26.85 -34.15
C LYS A 554 29.07 26.67 -33.41
#